data_AF-A0A9D4YQC6-F1
#
_entry.id   AF-A0A9D4YQC6-F1
#
_cell.length_a   1.000
_cell.length_b   1.000
_cell.length_c   1.000
_cell.angle_alpha   90.00
_cell.angle_beta   90.00
_cell.angle_gamma   90.00
#
_symmetry.space_group_name_H-M   'P 1'
#
loop_
_entity.id
_entity.type
_entity.pdbx_description
1 polymer ?
#
loop_
_entity_poly.entity_id
_entity_poly.type
_entity_poly.pdbx_seq_one_letter_code
_entity_poly.pdbx_strand_id
1 'polypeptide(L)'
;MEIDSSSCKRLGVSYRALPTNVELPKCSGRTPLCKEVLNDTWVLSPLWHKDSTVVNSRKTRYEKSIYCCEAERSEWDVLVEANKSTILILEAVQTKLQGMGAKERQRFQLGDNLGGSSNVLQQQAIRRIYGDEAADIIERLKRDPVVAVPLVLRRLKAKEEEWRERQKGLNKIWGEQMKKYYLKSLDHQGATFKLNDVKFLSYKSLMNEIKDIYGKRREQIKGGTDEVSAGPHMSLAYLDPFILEDAANLILHHAKQQTGLNKERQKIRQLLHRFIPDLFCLPRGELSDDEVDKDDMQTKDGESQPLNSTPNRWSDDAFPKDGDKGALPTASGDCTGSTDGSSKRSALQMQNLYTDDSYAVFFVNDNWYLFFRLHHLLCERLTKIYRLSKDLAAEEAKERKGRKESAAVALRLKPTSEVEVEDYYRVFLGMVKSLLDGNINGKQYEHALREMFGIYAYTVFTLDKVVQSVVRQLQHIVFHEACQRCTELFAEELRAGGAGGACATAAHRTHLESGYQKKAEQALAEDTCFKIVIYQKESKLTIELIHTKSDRE
;
A
#
# COMPACT_ATOMS: atom_id res chain seq x y z
N MET A 1 27.77 11.79 -36.86
CA MET A 1 26.69 12.72 -37.25
C MET A 1 25.56 12.55 -36.25
N GLU A 2 25.17 13.61 -35.55
CA GLU A 2 23.96 13.60 -34.73
C GLU A 2 22.75 13.57 -35.67
N ILE A 3 21.99 12.48 -35.64
CA ILE A 3 20.77 12.33 -36.44
C ILE A 3 19.68 13.09 -35.71
N ASP A 4 19.13 14.14 -36.32
CA ASP A 4 17.96 14.83 -35.78
C ASP A 4 16.74 13.92 -35.85
N SER A 5 16.43 13.30 -34.71
CA SER A 5 15.33 12.34 -34.55
C SER A 5 13.97 12.98 -34.33
N SER A 6 13.88 14.32 -34.32
CA SER A 6 12.63 15.05 -34.05
C SER A 6 11.62 14.98 -35.21
N SER A 7 12.11 14.93 -36.45
CA SER A 7 11.32 14.85 -37.69
C SER A 7 11.03 13.41 -38.14
N CYS A 8 11.57 12.42 -37.45
CA CYS A 8 11.48 11.00 -37.82
C CYS A 8 10.10 10.39 -37.49
N LYS A 9 9.66 9.42 -38.30
CA LYS A 9 8.40 8.68 -38.07
C LYS A 9 8.46 7.97 -36.71
N ARG A 10 7.42 8.12 -35.90
CA ARG A 10 7.36 7.62 -34.51
C ARG A 10 6.50 6.37 -34.40
N LEU A 11 6.97 5.36 -33.65
CA LEU A 11 6.19 4.19 -33.26
C LEU A 11 6.23 4.06 -31.73
N GLY A 12 5.08 4.27 -31.09
CA GLY A 12 5.01 4.40 -29.63
C GLY A 12 5.87 5.56 -29.10
N VAL A 13 6.20 5.51 -27.81
CA VAL A 13 6.91 6.61 -27.15
C VAL A 13 8.40 6.62 -27.52
N SER A 14 9.02 5.45 -27.67
CA SER A 14 10.48 5.28 -27.69
C SER A 14 11.12 4.94 -29.05
N TYR A 15 10.35 4.49 -30.06
CA TYR A 15 10.95 4.10 -31.34
C TYR A 15 10.82 5.19 -32.41
N ARG A 16 11.89 5.38 -33.19
CA ARG A 16 11.96 6.33 -34.31
C ARG A 16 12.52 5.63 -35.55
N ALA A 17 11.92 5.86 -36.71
CA ALA A 17 12.45 5.33 -37.96
C ALA A 17 13.63 6.20 -38.42
N LEU A 18 14.76 5.58 -38.74
CA LEU A 18 15.88 6.25 -39.38
C LEU A 18 15.44 6.80 -40.75
N PRO A 19 15.81 8.04 -41.09
CA PRO A 19 15.53 8.56 -42.41
C PRO A 19 16.39 7.82 -43.45
N THR A 20 15.84 7.64 -44.66
CA THR A 20 16.42 6.82 -45.74
C THR A 20 17.76 7.34 -46.28
N ASN A 21 18.18 8.53 -45.86
CA ASN A 21 19.45 9.18 -46.22
C ASN A 21 20.61 8.85 -45.26
N VAL A 22 20.37 8.07 -44.19
CA VAL A 22 21.43 7.66 -43.26
C VAL A 22 22.13 6.42 -43.80
N GLU A 23 23.41 6.54 -44.14
CA GLU A 23 24.23 5.39 -44.51
C GLU A 23 24.53 4.53 -43.27
N LEU A 24 24.02 3.30 -43.27
CA LEU A 24 24.30 2.32 -42.23
C LEU A 24 25.70 1.72 -42.42
N PRO A 25 26.47 1.50 -41.33
CA PRO A 25 27.77 0.85 -41.41
C PRO A 25 27.65 -0.56 -42.01
N LYS A 26 28.51 -0.88 -42.98
CA LYS A 26 28.52 -2.18 -43.64
C LYS A 26 29.04 -3.27 -42.69
N CYS A 27 28.17 -4.18 -42.29
CA CYS A 27 28.54 -5.37 -41.50
C CYS A 27 28.85 -6.55 -42.43
N SER A 28 30.12 -6.92 -42.54
CA SER A 28 30.60 -8.03 -43.39
C SER A 28 30.14 -9.41 -42.92
N GLY A 29 29.69 -9.55 -41.67
CA GLY A 29 29.25 -10.82 -41.07
C GLY A 29 27.77 -11.18 -41.27
N ARG A 30 26.98 -10.37 -42.00
CA ARG A 30 25.54 -10.62 -42.15
C ARG A 30 25.23 -11.73 -43.14
N THR A 31 24.52 -12.76 -42.66
CA THR A 31 23.95 -13.82 -43.49
C THR A 31 22.66 -13.34 -44.18
N PRO A 32 22.13 -14.06 -45.19
CA PRO A 32 20.84 -13.74 -45.81
C PRO A 32 19.70 -13.64 -44.80
N LEU A 33 19.63 -14.56 -43.83
CA LEU A 33 18.63 -14.55 -42.75
C LEU A 33 18.74 -13.30 -41.86
N CYS A 34 19.96 -12.83 -41.58
CA CYS A 34 20.15 -11.60 -40.82
C CYS A 34 19.57 -10.37 -41.53
N LYS A 35 19.58 -10.33 -42.86
CA LYS A 35 18.98 -9.22 -43.63
C LYS A 35 17.45 -9.23 -43.63
N GLU A 36 16.86 -10.40 -43.42
CA GLU A 36 15.40 -10.56 -43.36
C GLU A 36 14.85 -10.22 -41.97
N VAL A 37 15.58 -10.60 -40.91
CA VAL A 37 15.06 -10.57 -39.53
C VAL A 37 15.55 -9.37 -38.71
N LEU A 38 16.77 -8.85 -38.97
CA LEU A 38 17.33 -7.79 -38.14
C LEU A 38 16.75 -6.41 -38.48
N ASN A 39 16.47 -5.64 -37.44
CA ASN A 39 15.94 -4.30 -37.57
C ASN A 39 17.05 -3.31 -37.97
N ASP A 40 16.93 -2.76 -39.18
CA ASP A 40 17.81 -1.73 -39.75
C ASP A 40 17.15 -0.35 -39.84
N THR A 41 15.84 -0.30 -39.66
CA THR A 41 15.02 0.88 -39.97
C THR A 41 14.59 1.63 -38.73
N TRP A 42 14.43 0.97 -37.59
CA TRP A 42 13.95 1.59 -36.36
C TRP A 42 15.04 1.63 -35.31
N VAL A 43 15.29 2.81 -34.76
CA VAL A 43 16.20 3.00 -33.63
C VAL A 43 15.41 3.31 -32.37
N LEU A 44 15.94 2.82 -31.25
CA LEU A 44 15.47 3.25 -29.94
C LEU A 44 15.98 4.67 -29.70
N SER A 45 15.07 5.62 -29.58
CA SER A 45 15.37 6.98 -29.11
C SER A 45 15.01 7.04 -27.63
N PRO A 46 15.99 6.84 -26.73
CA PRO A 46 15.75 6.93 -25.30
C PRO A 46 15.25 8.34 -24.94
N LEU A 47 14.08 8.46 -24.31
CA LEU A 47 13.50 9.71 -23.78
C LEU A 47 14.32 10.37 -22.65
N TRP A 48 15.48 9.83 -22.32
CA TRP A 48 16.29 10.18 -21.16
C TRP A 48 16.91 11.58 -21.30
N HIS A 49 16.89 12.17 -22.50
CA HIS A 49 17.58 13.41 -22.83
C HIS A 49 16.68 14.58 -23.24
N LYS A 50 15.35 14.41 -23.26
CA LYS A 50 14.42 15.51 -23.54
C LYS A 50 13.30 15.54 -22.51
N ASP A 51 13.52 16.33 -21.46
CA ASP A 51 12.52 17.02 -20.63
C ASP A 51 11.22 16.26 -20.33
N SER A 52 11.34 14.98 -20.01
CA SER A 52 10.25 14.19 -19.48
C SER A 52 10.37 14.18 -17.96
N THR A 53 9.52 14.98 -17.31
CA THR A 53 9.21 14.93 -15.87
C THR A 53 8.55 13.62 -15.43
N VAL A 54 8.53 12.59 -16.29
CA VAL A 54 8.24 11.20 -15.89
C VAL A 54 9.41 10.69 -15.07
N VAL A 55 9.38 11.12 -13.80
CA VAL A 55 9.79 10.43 -12.59
C VAL A 55 10.67 9.24 -12.90
N ASN A 56 11.99 9.43 -12.73
CA ASN A 56 12.88 8.33 -12.35
C ASN A 56 12.07 7.43 -11.43
N SER A 57 11.73 6.20 -11.87
CA SER A 57 11.41 5.15 -10.91
C SER A 57 12.54 5.23 -9.91
N ARG A 58 12.26 5.73 -8.69
CA ARG A 58 13.27 5.87 -7.66
C ARG A 58 13.63 4.45 -7.32
N LYS A 59 14.60 3.90 -8.06
CA LYS A 59 14.98 2.49 -7.96
C LYS A 59 15.20 2.22 -6.49
N THR A 60 14.33 1.41 -5.92
CA THR A 60 14.39 1.13 -4.48
C THR A 60 15.77 0.53 -4.22
N ARG A 61 16.28 0.67 -3.00
CA ARG A 61 17.54 0.01 -2.63
C ARG A 61 17.47 -1.50 -2.94
N TYR A 62 16.29 -2.08 -2.80
CA TYR A 62 16.02 -3.50 -3.06
C TYR A 62 16.02 -3.83 -4.55
N GLU A 63 15.43 -3.01 -5.40
CA GLU A 63 15.48 -3.17 -6.86
C GLU A 63 16.93 -3.11 -7.38
N LYS A 64 17.72 -2.17 -6.85
CA LYS A 64 19.16 -2.10 -7.18
C LYS A 64 19.89 -3.39 -6.77
N SER A 65 19.60 -3.93 -5.59
CA SER A 65 20.20 -5.21 -5.15
C SER A 65 19.82 -6.38 -6.05
N ILE A 66 18.57 -6.47 -6.50
CA ILE A 66 18.14 -7.51 -7.45
C ILE A 66 18.84 -7.34 -8.80
N TYR A 67 18.94 -6.10 -9.29
CA TYR A 67 19.64 -5.83 -10.54
C TYR A 67 21.12 -6.22 -10.48
N CYS A 68 21.82 -5.89 -9.39
CA CYS A 68 23.21 -6.32 -9.19
C CYS A 68 23.34 -7.85 -9.15
N CYS A 69 22.43 -8.52 -8.44
CA CYS A 69 22.39 -9.98 -8.36
C CYS A 69 22.22 -10.63 -9.75
N GLU A 70 21.30 -10.10 -10.57
CA GLU A 70 21.09 -10.61 -11.93
C GLU A 70 22.27 -10.31 -12.86
N ALA A 71 22.91 -9.14 -12.72
CA ALA A 71 24.09 -8.80 -13.47
C ALA A 71 25.27 -9.74 -13.16
N GLU A 72 25.51 -10.02 -11.87
CA GLU A 72 26.52 -11.01 -11.45
C GLU A 72 26.21 -12.39 -12.02
N ARG A 73 24.95 -12.85 -11.89
CA ARG A 73 24.52 -14.14 -12.42
C ARG A 73 24.75 -14.25 -13.93
N SER A 74 24.34 -13.24 -14.68
CA SER A 74 24.53 -13.19 -16.12
C SER A 74 26.01 -13.21 -16.51
N GLU A 75 26.88 -12.52 -15.76
CA GLU A 75 28.32 -12.53 -16.02
C GLU A 75 28.91 -13.93 -15.82
N TRP A 76 28.52 -14.61 -14.73
CA TRP A 76 28.94 -15.98 -14.44
C TRP A 76 28.45 -16.97 -15.50
N ASP A 77 27.20 -16.86 -15.94
CA ASP A 77 26.62 -17.73 -16.97
C ASP A 77 27.35 -17.55 -18.31
N VAL A 78 27.63 -16.31 -18.72
CA VAL A 78 28.42 -16.02 -19.93
C VAL A 78 29.83 -16.61 -19.82
N LEU A 79 30.48 -16.48 -18.65
CA LEU A 79 31.83 -16.97 -18.42
C LEU A 79 31.90 -18.51 -18.49
N VAL A 80 30.98 -19.20 -17.82
CA VAL A 80 30.92 -20.67 -17.82
C VAL A 80 30.57 -21.21 -19.20
N GLU A 81 29.61 -20.60 -19.90
CA GLU A 81 29.21 -21.06 -21.24
C GLU A 81 30.32 -20.83 -22.27
N ALA A 82 31.04 -19.70 -22.20
CA ALA A 82 32.20 -19.45 -23.06
C ALA A 82 33.32 -20.50 -22.85
N ASN A 83 33.58 -20.89 -21.60
CA ASN A 83 34.56 -21.92 -21.28
C ASN A 83 34.14 -23.30 -21.80
N LYS A 84 32.89 -23.68 -21.53
CA LYS A 84 32.29 -24.93 -22.01
C LYS A 84 32.32 -25.02 -23.54
N SER A 85 31.97 -23.95 -24.24
CA SER A 85 32.07 -23.87 -25.71
C SER A 85 33.50 -24.10 -26.19
N THR A 86 34.48 -23.51 -25.50
CA THR A 86 35.91 -23.68 -25.82
C THR A 86 36.39 -25.11 -25.57
N ILE A 87 35.93 -25.75 -24.49
CA ILE A 87 36.20 -27.17 -24.19
C ILE A 87 35.68 -28.05 -25.33
N LEU A 88 34.43 -27.88 -25.74
CA LEU A 88 33.82 -28.71 -26.80
C LEU A 88 34.57 -28.59 -28.14
N ILE A 89 35.03 -27.38 -28.49
CA ILE A 89 35.80 -27.16 -29.72
C ILE A 89 37.18 -27.81 -29.62
N LEU A 90 37.88 -27.63 -28.51
CA LEU A 90 39.21 -28.22 -28.32
C LEU A 90 39.15 -29.75 -28.18
N GLU A 91 38.07 -30.32 -27.62
CA GLU A 91 37.80 -31.76 -27.65
C GLU A 91 37.62 -32.26 -29.08
N ALA A 92 36.82 -31.59 -29.89
CA ALA A 92 36.65 -31.95 -31.30
C ALA A 92 37.96 -31.88 -32.09
N VAL A 93 38.80 -30.87 -31.82
CA VAL A 93 40.15 -30.76 -32.39
C VAL A 93 41.03 -31.92 -31.90
N GLN A 94 41.00 -32.25 -30.62
CA GLN A 94 41.78 -33.36 -30.05
C GLN A 94 41.39 -34.71 -30.66
N THR A 95 40.09 -34.98 -30.84
CA THR A 95 39.60 -36.19 -31.51
C THR A 95 40.09 -36.27 -32.96
N LYS A 96 40.07 -35.14 -33.70
CA LYS A 96 40.64 -35.08 -35.06
C LYS A 96 42.14 -35.38 -35.07
N LEU A 97 42.90 -34.80 -34.14
CA LEU A 97 44.33 -35.04 -34.01
C LEU A 97 44.66 -36.50 -33.71
N GLN A 98 43.86 -37.17 -32.87
CA GLN A 98 44.03 -38.58 -32.54
C GLN A 98 43.73 -39.51 -33.74
N GLY A 99 42.79 -39.13 -34.60
CA GLY A 99 42.44 -39.87 -35.82
C GLY A 99 43.42 -39.70 -37.00
N MET A 100 44.30 -38.70 -36.96
CA MET A 100 45.28 -38.42 -38.03
C MET A 100 46.53 -39.30 -37.95
N GLY A 101 47.16 -39.56 -39.10
CA GLY A 101 48.46 -40.26 -39.18
C GLY A 101 49.61 -39.45 -38.58
N ALA A 102 50.71 -40.11 -38.19
CA ALA A 102 51.84 -39.46 -37.50
C ALA A 102 52.49 -38.30 -38.27
N LYS A 103 52.55 -38.39 -39.62
CA LYS A 103 53.10 -37.35 -40.50
C LYS A 103 52.14 -36.16 -40.70
N GLU A 104 50.83 -36.41 -40.70
CA GLU A 104 49.82 -35.36 -40.81
C GLU A 104 49.66 -34.59 -39.49
N ARG A 105 49.76 -35.27 -38.35
CA ARG A 105 49.76 -34.64 -37.03
C ARG A 105 50.83 -33.57 -36.86
N GLN A 106 52.04 -33.80 -37.37
CA GLN A 106 53.14 -32.84 -37.26
C GLN A 106 52.99 -31.62 -38.19
N ARG A 107 52.15 -31.71 -39.24
CA ARG A 107 51.87 -30.61 -40.16
C ARG A 107 50.59 -29.85 -39.83
N PHE A 108 49.75 -30.39 -38.96
CA PHE A 108 48.48 -29.79 -38.60
C PHE A 108 48.69 -28.52 -37.77
N GLN A 109 48.11 -27.41 -38.21
CA GLN A 109 48.14 -26.12 -37.53
C GLN A 109 46.71 -25.60 -37.37
N LEU A 110 46.43 -24.96 -36.23
CA LEU A 110 45.14 -24.32 -35.99
C LEU A 110 45.15 -22.89 -36.55
N GLY A 111 44.08 -22.50 -37.24
CA GLY A 111 43.86 -21.10 -37.64
C GLY A 111 43.44 -20.22 -36.45
N ASP A 112 43.21 -18.94 -36.72
CA ASP A 112 42.81 -17.95 -35.70
C ASP A 112 41.53 -18.30 -34.93
N ASN A 113 40.69 -19.15 -35.52
CA ASN A 113 39.43 -19.59 -34.93
C ASN A 113 39.60 -20.79 -33.98
N LEU A 114 40.82 -21.31 -33.80
CA LEU A 114 41.13 -22.45 -32.92
C LEU A 114 40.23 -23.69 -33.15
N GLY A 115 39.72 -23.86 -34.37
CA GLY A 115 38.83 -24.96 -34.76
C GLY A 115 37.33 -24.66 -34.65
N GLY A 116 36.93 -23.47 -34.20
CA GLY A 116 35.54 -23.02 -34.11
C GLY A 116 35.09 -22.08 -35.24
N SER A 117 33.88 -21.54 -35.08
CA SER A 117 33.29 -20.55 -36.02
C SER A 117 33.66 -19.11 -35.70
N SER A 118 34.12 -18.82 -34.48
CA SER A 118 34.49 -17.49 -34.00
C SER A 118 35.98 -17.44 -33.68
N ASN A 119 36.62 -16.29 -33.93
CA ASN A 119 37.99 -16.01 -33.50
C ASN A 119 38.06 -15.30 -32.14
N VAL A 120 36.94 -14.78 -31.62
CA VAL A 120 36.91 -14.00 -30.38
C VAL A 120 36.58 -14.86 -29.17
N LEU A 121 35.52 -15.68 -29.26
CA LEU A 121 34.97 -16.38 -28.09
C LEU A 121 36.00 -17.31 -27.41
N GLN A 122 36.66 -18.17 -28.20
CA GLN A 122 37.61 -19.16 -27.70
C GLN A 122 38.89 -18.49 -27.20
N GLN A 123 39.39 -17.49 -27.94
CA GLN A 123 40.56 -16.72 -27.51
C GLN A 123 40.26 -15.95 -26.23
N GLN A 124 39.06 -15.39 -26.07
CA GLN A 124 38.69 -14.64 -24.87
C GLN A 124 38.52 -15.54 -23.64
N ALA A 125 37.99 -16.76 -23.81
CA ALA A 125 37.95 -17.75 -22.73
C ALA A 125 39.37 -18.12 -22.26
N ILE A 126 40.30 -18.35 -23.19
CA ILE A 126 41.70 -18.64 -22.88
C ILE A 126 42.38 -17.44 -22.21
N ARG A 127 42.18 -16.21 -22.73
CA ARG A 127 42.67 -14.97 -22.10
C ARG A 127 42.19 -14.82 -20.67
N ARG A 128 40.95 -15.21 -20.36
CA ARG A 128 40.40 -15.08 -19.01
C ARG A 128 41.03 -16.05 -18.01
N ILE A 129 41.59 -17.17 -18.46
CA ILE A 129 42.21 -18.19 -17.59
C ILE A 129 43.72 -17.98 -17.46
N TYR A 130 44.38 -17.59 -18.55
CA TYR A 130 45.84 -17.47 -18.61
C TYR A 130 46.34 -16.03 -18.43
N GLY A 131 45.47 -15.02 -18.45
CA GLY A 131 45.84 -13.63 -18.23
C GLY A 131 46.89 -13.15 -19.23
N ASP A 132 48.03 -12.69 -18.72
CA ASP A 132 49.12 -12.13 -19.52
C ASP A 132 49.80 -13.17 -20.42
N GLU A 133 49.88 -14.43 -19.98
CA GLU A 133 50.49 -15.53 -20.76
C GLU A 133 49.59 -16.03 -21.90
N ALA A 134 48.36 -15.53 -22.00
CA ALA A 134 47.38 -16.05 -22.94
C ALA A 134 47.78 -15.88 -24.41
N ALA A 135 48.52 -14.81 -24.74
CA ALA A 135 49.00 -14.59 -26.10
C ALA A 135 49.94 -15.72 -26.56
N ASP A 136 50.89 -16.08 -25.69
CA ASP A 136 51.87 -17.15 -25.94
C ASP A 136 51.18 -18.52 -26.01
N ILE A 137 50.19 -18.77 -25.15
CA ILE A 137 49.42 -20.01 -25.17
C ILE A 137 48.58 -20.14 -26.44
N ILE A 138 47.96 -19.04 -26.90
CA ILE A 138 47.21 -19.01 -28.17
C ILE A 138 48.15 -19.25 -29.35
N GLU A 139 49.35 -18.66 -29.35
CA GLU A 139 50.35 -18.91 -30.39
C GLU A 139 50.82 -20.37 -30.40
N ARG A 140 51.08 -20.95 -29.21
CA ARG A 140 51.44 -22.36 -29.06
C ARG A 140 50.34 -23.30 -29.53
N LEU A 141 49.07 -22.97 -29.27
CA LEU A 141 47.93 -23.73 -29.81
C LEU A 141 47.91 -23.72 -31.34
N LYS A 142 48.29 -22.60 -31.98
CA LYS A 142 48.35 -22.50 -33.44
C LYS A 142 49.53 -23.29 -34.02
N ARG A 143 50.72 -23.14 -33.42
CA ARG A 143 51.98 -23.67 -33.95
C ARG A 143 52.19 -25.16 -33.66
N ASP A 144 51.83 -25.61 -32.46
CA ASP A 144 51.98 -26.99 -32.02
C ASP A 144 50.72 -27.48 -31.29
N PRO A 145 49.63 -27.75 -32.04
CA PRO A 145 48.37 -28.18 -31.46
C PRO A 145 48.45 -29.56 -30.81
N VAL A 146 49.38 -30.43 -31.23
CA VAL A 146 49.51 -31.80 -30.69
C VAL A 146 49.92 -31.76 -29.21
N VAL A 147 50.83 -30.86 -28.86
CA VAL A 147 51.30 -30.70 -27.47
C VAL A 147 50.42 -29.74 -26.68
N ALA A 148 50.01 -28.62 -27.29
CA ALA A 148 49.31 -27.55 -26.57
C ALA A 148 47.84 -27.89 -26.26
N VAL A 149 47.10 -28.54 -27.18
CA VAL A 149 45.65 -28.80 -27.01
C VAL A 149 45.37 -29.66 -25.77
N PRO A 150 46.05 -30.80 -25.53
CA PRO A 150 45.78 -31.62 -24.34
C PRO A 150 46.07 -30.89 -23.02
N LEU A 151 47.09 -30.03 -22.99
CA LEU A 151 47.48 -29.27 -21.80
C LEU A 151 46.45 -28.19 -21.47
N VAL A 152 46.08 -27.39 -22.47
CA VAL A 152 45.08 -26.33 -22.32
C VAL A 152 43.71 -26.92 -22.00
N LEU A 153 43.33 -28.02 -22.67
CA LEU A 153 42.05 -28.69 -22.40
C LEU A 153 41.97 -29.23 -20.98
N ARG A 154 43.04 -29.86 -20.46
CA ARG A 154 43.07 -30.32 -19.06
C ARG A 154 42.86 -29.16 -18.09
N ARG A 155 43.50 -28.02 -18.34
CA ARG A 155 43.35 -26.82 -17.51
C ARG A 155 41.94 -26.22 -17.60
N LEU A 156 41.37 -26.13 -18.80
CA LEU A 156 40.01 -25.65 -19.03
C LEU A 156 38.97 -26.51 -18.30
N LYS A 157 39.11 -27.84 -18.35
CA LYS A 157 38.23 -28.78 -17.63
C LYS A 157 38.34 -28.65 -16.11
N ALA A 158 39.56 -28.54 -15.59
CA ALA A 158 39.75 -28.29 -14.15
C ALA A 158 39.12 -26.97 -13.71
N LYS A 159 39.24 -25.92 -14.54
CA LYS A 159 38.64 -24.62 -14.27
C LYS A 159 37.11 -24.63 -14.39
N GLU A 160 36.56 -25.38 -15.34
CA GLU A 160 35.12 -25.61 -15.49
C GLU A 160 34.53 -26.21 -14.21
N GLU A 161 35.15 -27.25 -13.67
CA GLU A 161 34.71 -27.90 -12.43
C GLU A 161 34.79 -26.94 -11.23
N GLU A 162 35.89 -26.21 -11.09
CA GLU A 162 36.07 -25.17 -10.06
C GLU A 162 34.99 -24.08 -10.16
N TRP A 163 34.69 -23.60 -11.37
CA TRP A 163 33.67 -22.59 -11.61
C TRP A 163 32.26 -23.12 -11.38
N ARG A 164 31.95 -24.36 -11.78
CA ARG A 164 30.65 -24.98 -11.51
C ARG A 164 30.40 -25.13 -10.02
N GLU A 165 31.41 -25.52 -9.26
CA GLU A 165 31.26 -25.65 -7.80
C GLU A 165 31.03 -24.29 -7.14
N ARG A 166 31.77 -23.25 -7.56
CA ARG A 166 31.50 -21.88 -7.09
C ARG A 166 30.12 -21.37 -7.50
N GLN A 167 29.69 -21.66 -8.73
CA GLN A 167 28.37 -21.25 -9.23
C GLN A 167 27.23 -21.85 -8.39
N LYS A 168 27.37 -23.09 -7.89
CA LYS A 168 26.38 -23.67 -6.95
C LYS A 168 26.27 -22.85 -5.65
N GLY A 169 27.41 -22.44 -5.08
CA GLY A 169 27.44 -21.58 -3.89
C GLY A 169 26.79 -20.22 -4.14
N LEU A 170 27.12 -19.60 -5.28
CA LEU A 170 26.53 -18.31 -5.69
C LEU A 170 25.04 -18.42 -5.98
N ASN A 171 24.58 -19.47 -6.65
CA ASN A 171 23.16 -19.71 -6.93
C ASN A 171 22.32 -19.76 -5.65
N LYS A 172 22.86 -20.34 -4.57
CA LYS A 172 22.20 -20.32 -3.26
C LYS A 172 22.07 -18.90 -2.73
N ILE A 173 23.15 -18.12 -2.76
CA ILE A 173 23.18 -16.73 -2.29
C ILE A 173 22.22 -15.86 -3.13
N TRP A 174 22.28 -15.96 -4.45
CA TRP A 174 21.40 -15.23 -5.37
C TRP A 174 19.93 -15.60 -5.14
N GLY A 175 19.62 -16.88 -4.93
CA GLY A 175 18.28 -17.35 -4.59
C GLY A 175 17.76 -16.76 -3.28
N GLU A 176 18.57 -16.77 -2.22
CA GLU A 176 18.23 -16.17 -0.92
C GLU A 176 18.04 -14.65 -1.02
N GLN A 177 18.92 -13.95 -1.74
CA GLN A 177 18.81 -12.51 -1.96
C GLN A 177 17.56 -12.14 -2.76
N MET A 178 17.28 -12.89 -3.84
CA MET A 178 16.10 -12.69 -4.66
C MET A 178 14.84 -12.87 -3.81
N LYS A 179 14.71 -13.98 -3.08
CA LYS A 179 13.57 -14.23 -2.19
C LYS A 179 13.38 -13.10 -1.16
N LYS A 180 14.47 -12.63 -0.55
CA LYS A 180 14.45 -11.61 0.50
C LYS A 180 14.04 -10.22 -0.01
N TYR A 181 14.40 -9.87 -1.25
CA TYR A 181 14.23 -8.52 -1.77
C TYR A 181 13.11 -8.38 -2.79
N TYR A 182 12.63 -9.47 -3.40
CA TYR A 182 11.64 -9.44 -4.47
C TYR A 182 10.39 -8.62 -4.14
N LEU A 183 9.68 -8.95 -3.05
CA LEU A 183 8.48 -8.19 -2.68
C LEU A 183 8.79 -6.75 -2.24
N LYS A 184 9.99 -6.53 -1.68
CA LYS A 184 10.43 -5.20 -1.25
C LYS A 184 10.85 -4.32 -2.43
N SER A 185 11.27 -4.89 -3.56
CA SER A 185 11.58 -4.11 -4.76
C SER A 185 10.33 -3.60 -5.46
N LEU A 186 9.21 -4.31 -5.35
CA LEU A 186 7.92 -3.90 -5.90
C LEU A 186 7.27 -2.76 -5.08
N ASP A 187 7.56 -2.72 -3.78
CA ASP A 187 7.07 -1.69 -2.86
C ASP A 187 7.88 -0.39 -2.97
N HIS A 188 7.42 0.52 -3.82
CA HIS A 188 8.02 1.85 -4.00
C HIS A 188 7.50 2.91 -3.01
N GLN A 189 6.38 2.66 -2.33
CA GLN A 189 5.69 3.65 -1.51
C GLN A 189 5.94 3.46 -0.01
N GLY A 190 6.11 2.22 0.46
CA GLY A 190 6.01 1.89 1.87
C GLY A 190 7.04 2.56 2.76
N ALA A 191 8.28 2.72 2.29
CA ALA A 191 9.33 3.38 3.07
C ALA A 191 9.04 4.88 3.27
N THR A 192 8.63 5.59 2.22
CA THR A 192 8.30 7.01 2.28
C THR A 192 6.99 7.24 3.01
N PHE A 193 5.97 6.42 2.74
CA PHE A 193 4.70 6.46 3.44
C PHE A 193 4.89 6.33 4.94
N LYS A 194 5.60 5.30 5.41
CA LYS A 194 5.82 5.07 6.85
C LYS A 194 6.44 6.27 7.55
N LEU A 195 7.46 6.90 6.95
CA LEU A 195 8.13 8.06 7.54
C LEU A 195 7.20 9.28 7.62
N ASN A 196 6.45 9.54 6.54
CA ASN A 196 5.50 10.65 6.50
C ASN A 196 4.32 10.42 7.42
N ASP A 197 3.85 9.18 7.50
CA ASP A 197 2.70 8.80 8.27
C ASP A 197 2.92 8.95 9.77
N VAL A 198 4.08 8.51 10.27
CA VAL A 198 4.43 8.72 11.69
C VAL A 198 4.45 10.21 12.06
N LYS A 199 4.87 11.09 11.13
CA LYS A 199 4.80 12.55 11.34
C LYS A 199 3.37 13.07 11.30
N PHE A 200 2.56 12.56 10.37
CA PHE A 200 1.15 12.91 10.21
C PHE A 200 0.31 12.55 11.45
N LEU A 201 0.60 11.41 12.09
CA LEU A 201 -0.07 10.96 13.31
C LEU A 201 0.20 11.83 14.54
N SER A 202 1.08 12.83 14.44
CA SER A 202 1.38 13.72 15.56
C SER A 202 0.23 14.71 15.83
N TYR A 203 0.00 15.00 17.11
CA TYR A 203 -0.93 16.04 17.58
C TYR A 203 -0.84 17.33 16.75
N LYS A 204 0.39 17.85 16.58
CA LYS A 204 0.63 19.12 15.89
C LYS A 204 0.17 19.05 14.44
N SER A 205 0.42 17.94 13.75
CA SER A 205 0.03 17.78 12.35
C SER A 205 -1.50 17.78 12.18
N LEU A 206 -2.21 17.00 13.01
CA LEU A 206 -3.68 16.90 12.94
C LEU A 206 -4.39 18.20 13.34
N MET A 207 -3.82 18.94 14.31
CA MET A 207 -4.35 20.25 14.71
C MET A 207 -4.07 21.33 13.67
N ASN A 208 -2.89 21.34 13.06
CA ASN A 208 -2.56 22.33 12.04
C ASN A 208 -3.44 22.14 10.80
N GLU A 209 -3.78 20.91 10.42
CA GLU A 209 -4.65 20.64 9.27
C GLU A 209 -6.00 21.36 9.38
N ILE A 210 -6.68 21.30 10.52
CA ILE A 210 -7.97 21.99 10.69
C ILE A 210 -7.83 23.49 10.84
N LYS A 211 -6.77 23.95 11.53
CA LYS A 211 -6.48 25.39 11.68
C LYS A 211 -6.15 26.05 10.34
N ASP A 212 -5.43 25.37 9.46
CA ASP A 212 -5.11 25.85 8.12
C ASP A 212 -6.37 25.95 7.24
N ILE A 213 -7.27 24.97 7.30
CA ILE A 213 -8.55 25.01 6.57
C ILE A 213 -9.42 26.16 7.09
N TYR A 214 -9.52 26.31 8.42
CA TYR A 214 -10.23 27.41 9.06
C TYR A 214 -9.66 28.79 8.66
N GLY A 215 -8.33 28.94 8.72
CA GLY A 215 -7.64 30.17 8.34
C GLY A 215 -7.89 30.57 6.89
N LYS A 216 -7.70 29.63 5.95
CA LYS A 216 -7.98 29.86 4.51
C LYS A 216 -9.43 30.28 4.26
N ARG A 217 -10.39 29.64 4.94
CA ARG A 217 -11.81 30.01 4.82
C ARG A 217 -12.08 31.42 5.34
N ARG A 218 -11.44 31.81 6.45
CA ARG A 218 -11.56 33.16 7.01
C ARG A 218 -10.99 34.23 6.08
N GLU A 219 -9.86 33.96 5.43
CA GLU A 219 -9.27 34.85 4.43
C GLU A 219 -10.18 35.01 3.20
N GLN A 220 -10.79 33.93 2.73
CA GLN A 220 -11.76 33.97 1.62
C GLN A 220 -13.00 34.82 1.95
N ILE A 221 -13.51 34.72 3.18
CA ILE A 221 -14.64 35.52 3.66
C ILE A 221 -14.27 37.01 3.75
N LYS A 222 -13.07 37.34 4.24
CA LYS A 222 -12.57 38.73 4.29
C LYS A 222 -12.27 39.30 2.90
N GLY A 223 -11.91 38.44 1.94
CA GLY A 223 -11.57 38.81 0.56
C GLY A 223 -12.76 39.06 -0.37
N GLY A 224 -14.00 38.89 0.10
CA GLY A 224 -15.20 39.25 -0.68
C GLY A 224 -15.49 38.36 -1.89
N THR A 225 -14.96 37.14 -1.92
CA THR A 225 -15.26 36.15 -2.98
C THR A 225 -16.69 35.62 -2.79
N ASP A 226 -17.57 35.80 -3.79
CA ASP A 226 -18.99 35.39 -3.73
C ASP A 226 -19.20 33.86 -3.60
N GLU A 227 -18.17 33.05 -3.83
CA GLU A 227 -18.17 31.61 -3.55
C GLU A 227 -17.54 31.30 -2.18
N VAL A 228 -18.18 31.71 -1.10
CA VAL A 228 -17.81 31.21 0.23
C VAL A 228 -18.19 29.72 0.28
N SER A 229 -17.20 28.85 0.49
CA SER A 229 -17.43 27.42 0.76
C SER A 229 -18.21 27.26 2.07
N ALA A 230 -19.54 27.34 1.97
CA ALA A 230 -20.46 27.15 3.08
C ALA A 230 -20.54 25.64 3.40
N GLY A 231 -19.99 25.25 4.55
CA GLY A 231 -19.97 23.85 4.97
C GLY A 231 -19.02 23.57 6.12
N PRO A 232 -18.98 22.32 6.63
CA PRO A 232 -18.04 21.91 7.65
C PRO A 232 -16.59 22.05 7.16
N HIS A 233 -15.64 22.16 8.09
CA HIS A 233 -14.22 22.25 7.75
C HIS A 233 -13.67 20.91 7.26
N MET A 234 -14.22 19.80 7.78
CA MET A 234 -13.86 18.44 7.37
C MET A 234 -15.07 17.54 7.29
N SER A 235 -15.00 16.55 6.41
CA SER A 235 -16.01 15.48 6.28
C SER A 235 -15.30 14.13 6.19
N LEU A 236 -15.64 13.22 7.10
CA LEU A 236 -15.02 11.92 7.30
C LEU A 236 -16.07 10.82 7.11
N ALA A 237 -15.92 9.98 6.09
CA ALA A 237 -16.89 8.91 5.79
C ALA A 237 -16.47 7.57 6.42
N TYR A 238 -17.36 6.96 7.20
CA TYR A 238 -17.25 5.61 7.74
C TYR A 238 -18.00 4.65 6.82
N LEU A 239 -17.26 4.03 5.91
CA LEU A 239 -17.89 3.34 4.79
C LEU A 239 -18.52 1.98 5.14
N ASP A 240 -18.07 1.34 6.22
CA ASP A 240 -18.46 -0.03 6.57
C ASP A 240 -18.67 -0.15 8.09
N PRO A 241 -19.92 -0.31 8.59
CA PRO A 241 -20.21 -0.34 10.04
C PRO A 241 -19.53 -1.49 10.80
N PHE A 242 -19.34 -2.66 10.17
CA PHE A 242 -18.66 -3.82 10.78
C PHE A 242 -17.20 -3.52 11.17
N ILE A 243 -16.54 -2.63 10.42
CA ILE A 243 -15.15 -2.24 10.69
C ILE A 243 -15.03 -1.46 11.99
N LEU A 244 -16.10 -0.80 12.45
CA LEU A 244 -16.11 -0.09 13.74
C LEU A 244 -15.96 -1.07 14.90
N GLU A 245 -16.57 -2.25 14.81
CA GLU A 245 -16.44 -3.30 15.82
C GLU A 245 -15.02 -3.87 15.84
N ASP A 246 -14.45 -4.16 14.66
CA ASP A 246 -13.05 -4.62 14.56
C ASP A 246 -12.06 -3.58 15.09
N ALA A 247 -12.29 -2.29 14.79
CA ALA A 247 -11.49 -1.19 15.32
C ALA A 247 -11.61 -1.11 16.85
N ALA A 248 -12.83 -1.19 17.41
CA ALA A 248 -13.06 -1.19 18.84
C ALA A 248 -12.36 -2.38 19.54
N ASN A 249 -12.43 -3.57 18.94
CA ASN A 249 -11.77 -4.77 19.42
C ASN A 249 -10.23 -4.63 19.44
N LEU A 250 -9.63 -4.02 18.40
CA LEU A 250 -8.19 -3.75 18.36
C LEU A 250 -7.76 -2.73 19.43
N ILE A 251 -8.53 -1.65 19.59
CA ILE A 251 -8.26 -0.62 20.60
C ILE A 251 -8.35 -1.25 22.00
N LEU A 252 -9.39 -2.03 22.27
CA LEU A 252 -9.59 -2.70 23.56
C LEU A 252 -8.48 -3.73 23.84
N HIS A 253 -8.08 -4.50 22.84
CA HIS A 253 -6.96 -5.45 22.94
C HIS A 253 -5.68 -4.75 23.40
N HIS A 254 -5.34 -3.61 22.79
CA HIS A 254 -4.15 -2.85 23.20
C HIS A 254 -4.33 -2.14 24.55
N ALA A 255 -5.52 -1.62 24.85
CA ALA A 255 -5.80 -0.97 26.12
C ALA A 255 -5.68 -1.93 27.32
N LYS A 256 -6.04 -3.21 27.16
CA LYS A 256 -5.89 -4.25 28.19
C LYS A 256 -4.42 -4.51 28.58
N GLN A 257 -3.49 -4.32 27.65
CA GLN A 257 -2.06 -4.59 27.84
C GLN A 257 -1.33 -3.44 28.56
N GLN A 258 -1.89 -2.23 28.60
CA GLN A 258 -1.26 -1.10 29.28
C GLN A 258 -1.48 -1.21 30.80
N THR A 259 -0.42 -1.52 31.54
CA THR A 259 -0.46 -1.70 33.00
C THR A 259 -0.61 -0.35 33.72
N GLY A 260 -1.63 -0.22 34.57
CA GLY A 260 -1.73 0.91 35.51
C GLY A 260 -3.12 1.24 36.05
N LEU A 261 -4.21 1.06 35.30
CA LEU A 261 -5.49 1.71 35.62
C LEU A 261 -6.72 0.83 35.32
N ASN A 262 -7.06 -0.09 36.23
CA ASN A 262 -8.25 -0.95 36.11
C ASN A 262 -9.55 -0.14 35.99
N LYS A 263 -9.71 0.95 36.76
CA LYS A 263 -10.88 1.85 36.70
C LYS A 263 -10.98 2.61 35.37
N GLU A 264 -9.85 3.02 34.79
CA GLU A 264 -9.87 3.71 33.48
C GLU A 264 -10.16 2.74 32.35
N ARG A 265 -9.67 1.49 32.43
CA ARG A 265 -10.01 0.44 31.46
C ARG A 265 -11.51 0.23 31.34
N GLN A 266 -12.23 0.23 32.47
CA GLN A 266 -13.69 0.10 32.47
C GLN A 266 -14.37 1.31 31.81
N LYS A 267 -13.91 2.54 32.11
CA LYS A 267 -14.41 3.76 31.45
C LYS A 267 -14.12 3.77 29.95
N ILE A 268 -12.92 3.36 29.51
CA ILE A 268 -12.56 3.23 28.09
C ILE A 268 -13.47 2.19 27.41
N ARG A 269 -13.72 1.05 28.06
CA ARG A 269 -14.64 0.02 27.54
C ARG A 269 -16.06 0.57 27.38
N GLN A 270 -16.57 1.31 28.37
CA GLN A 270 -17.88 1.96 28.29
C GLN A 270 -17.92 2.99 27.16
N LEU A 271 -16.88 3.79 26.97
CA LEU A 271 -16.81 4.73 25.85
C LEU A 271 -16.85 3.99 24.48
N LEU A 272 -16.11 2.90 24.33
CA LEU A 272 -16.02 2.15 23.07
C LEU A 272 -17.24 1.29 22.75
N HIS A 273 -17.89 0.66 23.73
CA HIS A 273 -19.02 -0.25 23.49
C HIS A 273 -20.40 0.34 23.79
N ARG A 274 -20.47 1.49 24.47
CA ARG A 274 -21.71 2.19 24.79
C ARG A 274 -21.77 3.54 24.09
N PHE A 275 -20.88 4.46 24.46
CA PHE A 275 -20.97 5.86 24.02
C PHE A 275 -20.78 6.02 22.51
N ILE A 276 -19.74 5.41 21.93
CA ILE A 276 -19.46 5.51 20.50
C ILE A 276 -20.54 4.80 19.68
N PRO A 277 -20.93 3.54 19.96
CA PRO A 277 -22.06 2.91 19.26
C PRO A 277 -23.36 3.71 19.39
N ASP A 278 -23.68 4.24 20.57
CA ASP A 278 -24.87 5.09 20.76
C ASP A 278 -24.79 6.37 19.90
N LEU A 279 -23.61 6.97 19.77
CA LEU A 279 -23.35 8.15 18.95
C LEU A 279 -23.50 7.88 17.44
N PHE A 280 -23.18 6.66 16.99
CA PHE A 280 -23.40 6.19 15.62
C PHE A 280 -24.75 5.46 15.44
N CYS A 281 -25.57 5.34 16.50
CA CYS A 281 -26.79 4.51 16.57
C CYS A 281 -26.62 3.07 16.10
N LEU A 282 -25.48 2.46 16.44
CA LEU A 282 -25.16 1.06 16.18
C LEU A 282 -25.62 0.17 17.35
N PRO A 283 -25.87 -1.13 17.10
CA PRO A 283 -26.10 -2.09 18.18
C PRO A 283 -24.98 -2.03 19.22
N ARG A 284 -25.35 -1.96 20.50
CA ARG A 284 -24.38 -1.95 21.60
C ARG A 284 -23.66 -3.30 21.63
N GLY A 285 -22.33 -3.28 21.72
CA GLY A 285 -21.53 -4.50 21.85
C GLY A 285 -21.72 -5.16 23.22
N GLU A 286 -21.51 -6.48 23.28
CA GLU A 286 -21.63 -7.25 24.52
C GLU A 286 -20.59 -6.80 25.57
N LEU A 287 -21.07 -6.31 26.71
CA LEU A 287 -20.28 -6.18 27.91
C LEU A 287 -20.30 -7.55 28.59
N SER A 288 -19.24 -8.35 28.46
CA SER A 288 -19.12 -9.54 29.32
C SER A 288 -18.95 -9.07 30.76
N ASP A 289 -19.76 -9.66 31.64
CA ASP A 289 -20.00 -9.31 33.04
C ASP A 289 -18.82 -9.71 33.97
N ASP A 290 -17.68 -10.10 33.40
CA ASP A 290 -16.61 -10.81 34.12
C ASP A 290 -15.60 -9.93 34.85
N GLU A 291 -15.88 -8.64 35.04
CA GLU A 291 -15.10 -7.78 35.95
C GLU A 291 -16.01 -6.82 36.74
N VAL A 292 -17.04 -7.36 37.36
CA VAL A 292 -17.60 -6.73 38.57
C VAL A 292 -16.57 -6.96 39.68
N ASP A 293 -15.88 -5.91 40.10
CA ASP A 293 -15.06 -5.92 41.31
C ASP A 293 -15.91 -6.51 42.45
N LYS A 294 -15.45 -7.61 43.05
CA LYS A 294 -16.13 -8.30 44.16
C LYS A 294 -16.20 -7.47 45.45
N ASP A 295 -15.71 -6.23 45.43
CA ASP A 295 -15.58 -5.38 46.61
C ASP A 295 -16.76 -4.40 46.83
N ASP A 296 -17.70 -4.26 45.88
CA ASP A 296 -18.84 -3.33 46.02
C ASP A 296 -20.19 -4.00 46.36
N MET A 297 -20.17 -5.21 46.93
CA MET A 297 -21.35 -5.86 47.51
C MET A 297 -21.60 -5.37 48.95
N GLN A 298 -21.82 -4.07 49.14
CA GLN A 298 -22.57 -3.51 50.27
C GLN A 298 -22.79 -2.00 50.09
N THR A 299 -23.90 -1.62 49.46
CA THR A 299 -25.01 -0.89 50.10
C THR A 299 -25.85 -0.08 49.11
N LYS A 300 -27.17 -0.19 49.32
CA LYS A 300 -28.29 0.68 48.91
C LYS A 300 -28.99 0.40 47.59
N ASP A 301 -30.17 -0.19 47.79
CA ASP A 301 -31.35 -0.15 46.95
C ASP A 301 -31.65 1.24 46.37
N GLY A 302 -32.03 1.25 45.10
CA GLY A 302 -32.50 2.44 44.38
C GLY A 302 -32.86 2.05 42.96
N GLU A 303 -34.12 1.67 42.75
CA GLU A 303 -34.71 1.36 41.45
C GLU A 303 -34.43 2.47 40.42
N SER A 304 -33.89 2.11 39.26
CA SER A 304 -33.98 2.92 38.05
C SER A 304 -34.45 2.03 36.89
N GLN A 305 -35.63 2.37 36.38
CA GLN A 305 -36.33 1.65 35.33
C GLN A 305 -35.61 1.78 33.96
N PRO A 306 -35.67 0.74 33.11
CA PRO A 306 -35.08 0.78 31.77
C PRO A 306 -35.87 1.72 30.83
N LEU A 307 -35.13 2.47 30.01
CA LEU A 307 -35.69 3.30 28.94
C LEU A 307 -36.32 2.42 27.85
N ASN A 308 -37.58 2.70 27.53
CA ASN A 308 -38.39 2.01 26.54
C ASN A 308 -37.72 1.93 25.15
N SER A 309 -37.51 0.70 24.70
CA SER A 309 -37.24 0.36 23.31
C SER A 309 -38.55 0.48 22.51
N THR A 310 -38.55 1.19 21.39
CA THR A 310 -39.60 1.04 20.36
C THR A 310 -39.12 0.06 19.27
N PRO A 311 -40.03 -0.69 18.64
CA PRO A 311 -39.74 -2.00 18.10
C PRO A 311 -39.11 -1.96 16.71
N ASN A 312 -38.02 -2.71 16.55
CA ASN A 312 -37.45 -3.07 15.26
C ASN A 312 -38.39 -4.09 14.59
N ARG A 313 -38.85 -3.79 13.37
CA ARG A 313 -39.48 -4.79 12.49
C ARG A 313 -38.84 -4.70 11.11
N TRP A 314 -37.71 -5.38 10.95
CA TRP A 314 -37.29 -5.90 9.66
C TRP A 314 -37.34 -7.41 9.73
N SER A 315 -38.31 -7.96 9.02
CA SER A 315 -38.42 -9.38 8.74
C SER A 315 -37.29 -9.80 7.80
N ASP A 316 -36.73 -10.96 8.10
CA ASP A 316 -35.94 -11.77 7.18
C ASP A 316 -36.69 -12.05 5.86
N ASP A 317 -35.90 -12.35 4.83
CA ASP A 317 -36.25 -12.81 3.48
C ASP A 317 -36.63 -11.76 2.42
N ALA A 318 -35.64 -11.36 1.61
CA ALA A 318 -35.70 -11.47 0.14
C ALA A 318 -34.40 -10.96 -0.54
N PHE A 319 -33.57 -11.88 -1.02
CA PHE A 319 -32.61 -11.60 -2.10
C PHE A 319 -33.37 -11.39 -3.42
N PRO A 320 -32.94 -10.45 -4.28
CA PRO A 320 -33.01 -10.67 -5.72
C PRO A 320 -31.61 -10.92 -6.28
N LYS A 321 -31.48 -12.04 -7.02
CA LYS A 321 -30.35 -12.37 -7.87
C LYS A 321 -30.36 -11.50 -9.14
N ASP A 322 -29.13 -11.16 -9.56
CA ASP A 322 -28.63 -10.87 -10.92
C ASP A 322 -29.44 -9.99 -11.89
N GLY A 323 -28.78 -8.89 -12.29
CA GLY A 323 -28.66 -8.50 -13.69
C GLY A 323 -29.50 -7.30 -14.14
N ASP A 324 -28.91 -6.09 -14.12
CA ASP A 324 -28.99 -5.21 -15.29
C ASP A 324 -27.92 -4.12 -15.31
N LYS A 325 -27.49 -3.75 -16.51
CA LYS A 325 -26.56 -2.66 -16.82
C LYS A 325 -27.35 -1.35 -16.81
N GLY A 326 -26.85 -0.30 -16.15
CA GLY A 326 -27.49 1.02 -16.23
C GLY A 326 -26.63 2.16 -15.67
N ALA A 327 -26.33 3.12 -16.54
CA ALA A 327 -25.46 4.28 -16.37
C ALA A 327 -25.73 5.19 -15.15
N LEU A 328 -24.66 5.85 -14.67
CA LEU A 328 -24.74 7.11 -13.92
C LEU A 328 -25.49 8.17 -14.76
N PRO A 329 -26.41 8.97 -14.19
CA PRO A 329 -26.95 10.11 -14.90
C PRO A 329 -25.99 11.31 -14.76
N THR A 330 -25.48 11.75 -15.92
CA THR A 330 -24.86 13.04 -16.17
C THR A 330 -25.89 14.17 -16.05
N ALA A 331 -25.53 15.23 -15.33
CA ALA A 331 -26.35 16.43 -15.20
C ALA A 331 -26.28 17.31 -16.46
N SER A 332 -27.41 17.54 -17.12
CA SER A 332 -27.66 18.69 -18.01
C SER A 332 -29.16 18.83 -18.29
N GLY A 333 -29.74 20.02 -18.13
CA GLY A 333 -31.09 20.33 -18.63
C GLY A 333 -31.81 21.45 -17.86
N ASP A 334 -31.95 22.61 -18.51
CA ASP A 334 -32.46 23.88 -18.01
C ASP A 334 -33.96 23.97 -17.67
N CYS A 335 -34.22 24.77 -16.61
CA CYS A 335 -35.23 25.81 -16.37
C CYS A 335 -36.65 25.73 -16.97
N THR A 336 -37.69 25.88 -16.11
CA THR A 336 -38.66 27.01 -16.11
C THR A 336 -39.67 26.90 -14.95
N GLY A 337 -40.02 28.04 -14.31
CA GLY A 337 -41.27 28.19 -13.56
C GLY A 337 -41.21 28.46 -12.05
N SER A 338 -41.04 29.75 -11.70
CA SER A 338 -41.45 30.54 -10.52
C SER A 338 -41.98 29.95 -9.19
N THR A 339 -41.71 30.74 -8.14
CA THR A 339 -42.33 30.85 -6.79
C THR A 339 -42.09 29.72 -5.78
N ASP A 340 -40.99 29.81 -5.00
CA ASP A 340 -41.05 30.05 -3.55
C ASP A 340 -39.65 30.21 -2.93
N GLY A 341 -39.35 31.40 -2.40
CA GLY A 341 -38.01 31.81 -1.96
C GLY A 341 -37.64 31.48 -0.52
N SER A 342 -38.53 30.85 0.26
CA SER A 342 -38.30 30.58 1.69
C SER A 342 -37.90 29.13 1.99
N SER A 343 -38.24 28.16 1.14
CA SER A 343 -38.01 26.73 1.41
C SER A 343 -36.65 26.20 0.93
N LYS A 344 -35.92 26.94 0.08
CA LYS A 344 -34.59 26.52 -0.42
C LYS A 344 -33.43 26.81 0.53
N ARG A 345 -33.60 27.65 1.55
CA ARG A 345 -32.54 27.93 2.54
C ARG A 345 -32.41 26.84 3.61
N SER A 346 -33.48 26.12 3.95
CA SER A 346 -33.42 25.10 5.02
C SER A 346 -32.74 23.80 4.58
N ALA A 347 -32.87 23.42 3.31
CA ALA A 347 -32.19 22.25 2.74
C ALA A 347 -30.66 22.40 2.63
N LEU A 348 -30.13 23.63 2.73
CA LEU A 348 -28.68 23.91 2.68
C LEU A 348 -27.97 23.75 4.03
N GLN A 349 -28.71 23.55 5.13
CA GLN A 349 -28.13 23.56 6.47
C GLN A 349 -27.53 22.21 6.89
N MET A 350 -27.96 21.11 6.26
CA MET A 350 -27.50 19.75 6.54
C MET A 350 -26.93 19.13 5.26
N GLN A 351 -25.65 18.75 5.30
CA GLN A 351 -24.96 18.17 4.14
C GLN A 351 -25.12 16.65 4.12
N ASN A 352 -26.37 16.19 4.04
CA ASN A 352 -26.73 14.78 3.98
C ASN A 352 -27.32 14.41 2.61
N LEU A 353 -26.99 13.21 2.13
CA LEU A 353 -27.56 12.59 0.94
C LEU A 353 -28.99 12.04 1.15
N TYR A 354 -29.38 11.79 2.41
CA TYR A 354 -30.63 11.13 2.79
C TYR A 354 -31.51 12.05 3.64
N THR A 355 -32.73 12.34 3.17
CA THR A 355 -33.69 13.20 3.87
C THR A 355 -34.33 12.53 5.10
N ASP A 356 -34.32 11.19 5.14
CA ASP A 356 -34.84 10.37 6.23
C ASP A 356 -33.78 9.98 7.28
N ASP A 357 -32.54 10.48 7.13
CA ASP A 357 -31.48 10.20 8.08
C ASP A 357 -31.68 10.92 9.41
N SER A 358 -30.96 10.47 10.42
CA SER A 358 -30.82 11.12 11.72
C SER A 358 -29.38 11.57 11.94
N TYR A 359 -29.22 12.64 12.71
CA TYR A 359 -27.91 13.18 13.04
C TYR A 359 -27.78 13.45 14.54
N ALA A 360 -26.56 13.34 15.05
CA ALA A 360 -26.20 13.77 16.39
C ALA A 360 -25.25 14.97 16.32
N VAL A 361 -25.42 15.95 17.20
CA VAL A 361 -24.52 17.11 17.34
C VAL A 361 -23.76 16.97 18.65
N PHE A 362 -22.44 16.96 18.57
CA PHE A 362 -21.57 16.84 19.73
C PHE A 362 -20.53 17.97 19.73
N PHE A 363 -20.54 18.78 20.79
CA PHE A 363 -19.53 19.83 20.99
C PHE A 363 -18.38 19.29 21.84
N VAL A 364 -17.16 19.48 21.36
CA VAL A 364 -15.99 18.80 21.92
C VAL A 364 -14.75 19.68 21.98
N ASN A 365 -13.77 19.26 22.79
CA ASN A 365 -12.44 19.88 22.88
C ASN A 365 -11.40 19.18 21.97
N ASP A 366 -10.15 19.65 22.03
CA ASP A 366 -9.01 19.12 21.26
C ASP A 366 -8.85 17.60 21.40
N ASN A 367 -8.99 17.08 22.62
CA ASN A 367 -8.78 15.66 22.91
C ASN A 367 -9.77 14.75 22.18
N TRP A 368 -11.03 15.14 22.17
CA TRP A 368 -12.09 14.45 21.45
C TRP A 368 -11.94 14.62 19.92
N TYR A 369 -11.60 15.83 19.44
CA TYR A 369 -11.31 16.04 18.02
C TYR A 369 -10.21 15.08 17.51
N LEU A 370 -9.10 14.99 18.25
CA LEU A 370 -7.99 14.10 17.92
C LEU A 370 -8.41 12.64 17.95
N PHE A 371 -9.23 12.25 18.92
CA PHE A 371 -9.78 10.90 18.98
C PHE A 371 -10.56 10.58 17.72
N PHE A 372 -11.52 11.41 17.31
CA PHE A 372 -12.32 11.16 16.11
C PHE A 372 -11.47 11.12 14.84
N ARG A 373 -10.44 11.97 14.72
CA ARG A 373 -9.48 11.95 13.61
C ARG A 373 -8.70 10.64 13.55
N LEU A 374 -8.13 10.20 14.68
CA LEU A 374 -7.35 8.95 14.75
C LEU A 374 -8.23 7.71 14.59
N HIS A 375 -9.44 7.73 15.17
CA HIS A 375 -10.44 6.67 15.06
C HIS A 375 -10.91 6.51 13.60
N HIS A 376 -11.22 7.63 12.92
CA HIS A 376 -11.54 7.61 11.50
C HIS A 376 -10.40 7.02 10.67
N LEU A 377 -9.16 7.46 10.90
CA LEU A 377 -8.00 6.95 10.16
C LEU A 377 -7.78 5.44 10.35
N LEU A 378 -8.00 4.93 11.56
CA LEU A 378 -7.98 3.49 11.85
C LEU A 378 -9.05 2.76 11.01
N CYS A 379 -10.29 3.24 11.06
CA CYS A 379 -11.40 2.63 10.33
C CYS A 379 -11.21 2.69 8.81
N GLU A 380 -10.72 3.81 8.29
CA GLU A 380 -10.43 4.00 6.86
C GLU A 380 -9.39 2.98 6.37
N ARG A 381 -8.31 2.76 7.13
CA ARG A 381 -7.27 1.77 6.78
C ARG A 381 -7.76 0.34 6.88
N LEU A 382 -8.51 0.02 7.93
CA LEU A 382 -9.13 -1.30 8.08
C LEU A 382 -10.13 -1.57 6.95
N THR A 383 -10.88 -0.56 6.52
CA THR A 383 -11.80 -0.66 5.38
C THR A 383 -11.05 -0.91 4.07
N LYS A 384 -9.97 -0.17 3.82
CA LYS A 384 -9.14 -0.34 2.62
C LYS A 384 -8.58 -1.76 2.51
N ILE A 385 -8.03 -2.30 3.60
CA ILE A 385 -7.46 -3.65 3.59
C ILE A 385 -8.54 -4.73 3.54
N TYR A 386 -9.70 -4.50 4.15
CA TYR A 386 -10.85 -5.41 4.05
C TYR A 386 -11.37 -5.54 2.62
N ARG A 387 -11.54 -4.40 1.93
CA ARG A 387 -11.96 -4.39 0.52
C ARG A 387 -10.94 -5.07 -0.37
N LEU A 388 -9.65 -4.78 -0.17
CA LEU A 388 -8.58 -5.47 -0.89
C LEU A 388 -8.62 -7.00 -0.65
N SER A 389 -8.87 -7.44 0.58
CA SER A 389 -9.02 -8.87 0.89
C SER A 389 -10.20 -9.49 0.14
N LYS A 390 -11.34 -8.80 0.05
CA LYS A 390 -12.51 -9.26 -0.70
C LYS A 390 -12.23 -9.34 -2.20
N ASP A 391 -11.59 -8.32 -2.76
CA ASP A 391 -11.25 -8.26 -4.18
C ASP A 391 -10.30 -9.40 -4.55
N LEU A 392 -9.26 -9.64 -3.73
CA LEU A 392 -8.32 -10.75 -3.90
C LEU A 392 -9.02 -12.12 -3.80
N ALA A 393 -9.93 -12.30 -2.84
CA ALA A 393 -10.69 -13.54 -2.71
C ALA A 393 -11.61 -13.77 -3.93
N ALA A 394 -12.24 -12.71 -4.45
CA ALA A 394 -13.07 -12.80 -5.64
C ALA A 394 -12.25 -13.13 -6.91
N GLU A 395 -11.07 -12.53 -7.06
CA GLU A 395 -10.14 -12.83 -8.14
C GLU A 395 -9.65 -14.28 -8.07
N GLU A 396 -9.22 -14.75 -6.90
CA GLU A 396 -8.79 -16.14 -6.69
C GLU A 396 -9.93 -17.12 -6.98
N ALA A 397 -11.16 -16.84 -6.53
CA ALA A 397 -12.32 -17.68 -6.81
C ALA A 397 -12.65 -17.74 -8.31
N LYS A 398 -12.44 -16.64 -9.06
CA LYS A 398 -12.61 -16.60 -10.51
C LYS A 398 -11.52 -17.40 -11.23
N GLU A 399 -10.26 -17.23 -10.83
CA GLU A 399 -9.14 -17.95 -11.42
C GLU A 399 -9.17 -19.44 -11.10
N ARG A 400 -9.63 -19.84 -9.91
CA ARG A 400 -9.78 -21.23 -9.49
C ARG A 400 -10.68 -22.02 -10.44
N LYS A 401 -11.69 -21.38 -11.04
CA LYS A 401 -12.56 -21.98 -12.06
C LYS A 401 -11.85 -22.22 -13.40
N GLY A 402 -10.82 -21.42 -13.72
CA GLY A 402 -10.01 -21.55 -14.94
C GLY A 402 -8.74 -22.38 -14.76
N ARG A 403 -8.31 -22.60 -13.51
CA ARG A 403 -7.15 -23.42 -13.15
C ARG A 403 -7.53 -24.90 -13.23
N LYS A 404 -7.26 -25.55 -14.37
CA LYS A 404 -6.91 -26.98 -14.33
C LYS A 404 -5.71 -27.08 -13.38
N GLU A 405 -5.73 -27.97 -12.39
CA GLU A 405 -4.64 -28.16 -11.43
C GLU A 405 -3.29 -28.14 -12.16
N SER A 406 -2.64 -26.98 -12.11
CA SER A 406 -1.60 -26.63 -13.07
C SER A 406 -0.29 -27.25 -12.63
N ALA A 407 0.53 -27.67 -13.60
CA ALA A 407 1.87 -28.21 -13.40
C ALA A 407 2.73 -27.42 -12.39
N ALA A 408 2.46 -26.13 -12.18
CA ALA A 408 3.11 -25.30 -11.16
C ALA A 408 2.89 -25.76 -9.71
N VAL A 409 1.71 -26.32 -9.38
CA VAL A 409 1.42 -26.93 -8.06
C VAL A 409 2.14 -28.28 -7.94
N ALA A 410 2.11 -29.09 -9.01
CA ALA A 410 2.84 -30.36 -9.08
C ALA A 410 4.38 -30.19 -9.00
N LEU A 411 4.91 -29.09 -9.54
CA LEU A 411 6.33 -28.73 -9.54
C LEU A 411 6.77 -27.95 -8.29
N ARG A 412 5.86 -27.69 -7.32
CA ARG A 412 6.15 -26.95 -6.07
C ARG A 412 6.81 -25.58 -6.29
N LEU A 413 6.50 -24.92 -7.41
CA LEU A 413 7.10 -23.62 -7.76
C LEU A 413 6.42 -22.44 -7.05
N LYS A 414 5.24 -22.64 -6.47
CA LYS A 414 4.56 -21.63 -5.66
C LYS A 414 4.94 -21.86 -4.19
N PRO A 415 5.49 -20.87 -3.46
CA PRO A 415 5.42 -20.88 -2.00
C PRO A 415 3.93 -20.96 -1.67
N THR A 416 3.47 -22.08 -1.13
CA THR A 416 2.10 -22.19 -0.63
C THR A 416 2.01 -21.23 0.54
N SER A 417 1.35 -20.09 0.35
CA SER A 417 0.85 -19.34 1.51
C SER A 417 -0.03 -20.34 2.27
N GLU A 418 0.32 -20.63 3.52
CA GLU A 418 -0.43 -21.58 4.36
C GLU A 418 -1.85 -21.08 4.66
N VAL A 419 -2.11 -19.79 4.35
CA VAL A 419 -3.37 -19.09 4.59
C VAL A 419 -4.18 -19.00 3.30
N GLU A 420 -5.45 -19.41 3.36
CA GLU A 420 -6.42 -19.23 2.28
C GLU A 420 -6.74 -17.74 2.06
N VAL A 421 -6.97 -17.35 0.81
CA VAL A 421 -7.15 -15.93 0.43
C VAL A 421 -8.39 -15.32 1.11
N GLU A 422 -9.39 -16.17 1.36
CA GLU A 422 -10.62 -15.86 2.06
C GLU A 422 -10.38 -15.43 3.52
N ASP A 423 -9.33 -15.95 4.17
CA ASP A 423 -8.99 -15.68 5.57
C ASP A 423 -7.98 -14.53 5.75
N TYR A 424 -7.55 -13.88 4.66
CA TYR A 424 -6.50 -12.84 4.71
C TYR A 424 -6.82 -11.72 5.69
N TYR A 425 -8.06 -11.21 5.69
CA TYR A 425 -8.46 -10.16 6.62
C TYR A 425 -8.41 -10.62 8.09
N ARG A 426 -8.89 -11.84 8.38
CA ARG A 426 -8.90 -12.40 9.73
C ARG A 426 -7.48 -12.62 10.26
N VAL A 427 -6.60 -13.18 9.43
CA VAL A 427 -5.19 -13.38 9.78
C VAL A 427 -4.49 -12.04 9.98
N PHE A 428 -4.76 -11.06 9.12
CA PHE A 428 -4.25 -9.70 9.28
C PHE A 428 -4.60 -9.10 10.66
N LEU A 429 -5.86 -9.19 11.10
CA LEU A 429 -6.26 -8.70 12.42
C LEU A 429 -5.49 -9.41 13.55
N GLY A 430 -5.28 -10.73 13.43
CA GLY A 430 -4.45 -11.50 14.37
C GLY A 430 -2.99 -11.06 14.39
N MET A 431 -2.42 -10.74 13.22
CA MET A 431 -1.06 -10.20 13.11
C MET A 431 -0.93 -8.81 13.74
N VAL A 432 -1.93 -7.93 13.57
CA VAL A 432 -1.96 -6.61 14.23
C VAL A 432 -1.97 -6.78 15.75
N LYS A 433 -2.82 -7.68 16.29
CA LYS A 433 -2.82 -8.00 17.73
C LYS A 433 -1.46 -8.51 18.21
N SER A 434 -0.87 -9.45 17.48
CA SER A 434 0.47 -9.98 17.78
C SER A 434 1.58 -8.91 17.75
N LEU A 435 1.44 -7.91 16.87
CA LEU A 435 2.36 -6.77 16.80
C LEU A 435 2.18 -5.83 17.99
N LEU A 436 0.94 -5.58 18.40
CA LEU A 436 0.61 -4.77 19.57
C LEU A 436 1.09 -5.42 20.87
N ASP A 437 1.09 -6.75 20.94
CA ASP A 437 1.60 -7.54 22.06
C ASP A 437 3.15 -7.62 22.09
N GLY A 438 3.82 -7.19 21.02
CA GLY A 438 5.27 -7.30 20.88
C GLY A 438 5.78 -8.71 20.52
N ASN A 439 4.87 -9.65 20.22
CA ASN A 439 5.21 -11.03 19.84
C ASN A 439 5.86 -11.11 18.46
N ILE A 440 5.50 -10.19 17.56
CA ILE A 440 6.13 -10.05 16.23
C ILE A 440 6.81 -8.69 16.11
N ASN A 441 7.94 -8.63 15.43
CA ASN A 441 8.60 -7.36 15.17
C ASN A 441 8.03 -6.68 13.90
N GLY A 442 8.16 -5.36 13.80
CA GLY A 442 7.65 -4.61 12.65
C GLY A 442 8.19 -5.07 11.30
N LYS A 443 9.43 -5.57 11.22
CA LYS A 443 10.01 -6.05 9.95
C LYS A 443 9.35 -7.36 9.47
N GLN A 444 9.03 -8.26 10.41
CA GLN A 444 8.33 -9.51 10.13
C GLN A 444 6.88 -9.24 9.74
N TYR A 445 6.19 -8.37 10.52
CA TYR A 445 4.83 -7.92 10.19
C TYR A 445 4.75 -7.35 8.77
N GLU A 446 5.60 -6.38 8.44
CA GLU A 446 5.59 -5.78 7.10
C GLU A 446 5.97 -6.79 5.99
N HIS A 447 6.76 -7.82 6.29
CA HIS A 447 7.12 -8.82 5.29
C HIS A 447 5.93 -9.73 4.99
N ALA A 448 5.28 -10.25 6.03
CA ALA A 448 4.11 -11.12 5.88
C ALA A 448 2.94 -10.38 5.22
N LEU A 449 2.73 -9.08 5.53
CA LEU A 449 1.72 -8.31 4.82
C LEU A 449 2.03 -8.07 3.34
N ARG A 450 3.30 -7.94 2.96
CA ARG A 450 3.68 -7.87 1.53
C ARG A 450 3.46 -9.20 0.83
N GLU A 451 3.58 -10.32 1.53
CA GLU A 451 3.26 -11.64 0.97
C GLU A 451 1.75 -11.81 0.75
N MET A 452 0.92 -11.30 1.66
CA MET A 452 -0.54 -11.39 1.57
C MET A 452 -1.17 -10.37 0.60
N PHE A 453 -0.78 -9.09 0.72
CA PHE A 453 -1.46 -7.96 0.03
C PHE A 453 -0.56 -7.24 -0.99
N GLY A 454 0.66 -7.73 -1.22
CA GLY A 454 1.56 -7.20 -2.24
C GLY A 454 1.93 -5.73 -2.02
N ILE A 455 1.83 -4.94 -3.09
CA ILE A 455 2.22 -3.53 -3.12
C ILE A 455 1.24 -2.60 -2.38
N TYR A 456 0.05 -3.07 -2.00
CA TYR A 456 -0.97 -2.25 -1.33
C TYR A 456 -0.89 -2.34 0.20
N ALA A 457 -0.09 -3.29 0.72
CA ALA A 457 0.12 -3.53 2.13
C ALA A 457 0.64 -2.31 2.93
N TYR A 458 1.27 -1.34 2.25
CA TYR A 458 1.92 -0.22 2.93
C TYR A 458 0.99 0.66 3.76
N THR A 459 -0.29 0.71 3.40
CA THR A 459 -1.32 1.52 4.06
C THR A 459 -1.54 1.11 5.53
N VAL A 460 -1.17 -0.12 5.90
CA VAL A 460 -1.36 -0.69 7.24
C VAL A 460 -0.05 -1.00 7.97
N PHE A 461 1.11 -0.59 7.44
CA PHE A 461 2.42 -0.81 8.09
C PHE A 461 2.60 -0.11 9.44
N THR A 462 1.86 0.96 9.67
CA THR A 462 1.91 1.82 10.86
C THR A 462 0.64 1.72 11.70
N LEU A 463 -0.19 0.70 11.46
CA LEU A 463 -1.47 0.54 12.16
C LEU A 463 -1.27 0.37 13.68
N ASP A 464 -0.17 -0.23 14.11
CA ASP A 464 0.24 -0.30 15.51
C ASP A 464 0.37 1.09 16.14
N LYS A 465 0.94 2.04 15.41
CA LYS A 465 1.09 3.44 15.85
C LYS A 465 -0.24 4.17 15.89
N VAL A 466 -1.14 3.90 14.94
CA VAL A 466 -2.49 4.46 14.98
C VAL A 466 -3.23 3.97 16.24
N VAL A 467 -3.24 2.66 16.49
CA VAL A 467 -3.92 2.08 17.66
C VAL A 467 -3.29 2.59 18.97
N GLN A 468 -1.95 2.65 19.07
CA GLN A 468 -1.25 3.22 20.23
C GLN A 468 -1.66 4.68 20.49
N SER A 469 -1.75 5.50 19.44
CA SER A 469 -2.19 6.90 19.56
C SER A 469 -3.66 7.02 19.96
N VAL A 470 -4.55 6.17 19.43
CA VAL A 470 -5.97 6.15 19.81
C VAL A 470 -6.13 5.79 21.30
N VAL A 471 -5.47 4.73 21.77
CA VAL A 471 -5.53 4.32 23.18
C VAL A 471 -5.00 5.41 24.10
N ARG A 472 -3.88 6.05 23.74
CA ARG A 472 -3.35 7.19 24.50
C ARG A 472 -4.33 8.35 24.55
N GLN A 473 -4.98 8.66 23.43
CA GLN A 473 -5.98 9.72 23.39
C GLN A 473 -7.22 9.40 24.24
N LEU A 474 -7.64 8.14 24.28
CA LEU A 474 -8.72 7.68 25.14
C LEU A 474 -8.36 7.83 26.63
N GLN A 475 -7.11 7.55 27.02
CA GLN A 475 -6.64 7.80 28.39
C GLN A 475 -6.75 9.29 28.75
N HIS A 476 -6.33 10.19 27.85
CA HIS A 476 -6.49 11.63 28.06
C HIS A 476 -7.96 12.04 28.18
N ILE A 477 -8.86 11.46 27.39
CA ILE A 477 -10.31 11.71 27.47
C ILE A 477 -10.88 11.27 28.82
N VAL A 478 -10.45 10.12 29.34
CA VAL A 478 -10.92 9.59 30.62
C VAL A 478 -10.36 10.40 31.80
N PHE A 479 -9.13 10.89 31.70
CA PHE A 479 -8.47 11.62 32.78
C PHE A 479 -8.90 13.09 32.88
N HIS A 480 -9.14 13.76 31.75
CA HIS A 480 -9.34 15.20 31.73
C HIS A 480 -10.81 15.59 32.00
N GLU A 481 -11.05 16.43 33.01
CA GLU A 481 -12.40 16.85 33.42
C GLU A 481 -13.18 17.55 32.30
N ALA A 482 -12.51 18.37 31.47
CA ALA A 482 -13.16 19.02 30.32
C ALA A 482 -13.78 18.02 29.33
N CYS A 483 -13.15 16.85 29.14
CA CYS A 483 -13.65 15.80 28.26
C CYS A 483 -14.89 15.11 28.83
N GLN A 484 -14.90 14.89 30.15
CA GLN A 484 -16.06 14.33 30.87
C GLN A 484 -17.24 15.31 30.83
N ARG A 485 -16.97 16.60 31.03
CA ARG A 485 -17.98 17.66 30.92
C ARG A 485 -18.60 17.73 29.52
N CYS A 486 -17.82 17.52 28.45
CA CYS A 486 -18.37 17.41 27.10
C CYS A 486 -19.38 16.26 26.99
N THR A 487 -19.04 15.07 27.50
CA THR A 487 -19.94 13.91 27.47
C THR A 487 -21.19 14.07 28.32
N GLU A 488 -21.09 14.72 29.48
CA GLU A 488 -22.22 15.03 30.36
C GLU A 488 -23.18 16.01 29.69
N LEU A 489 -22.67 17.11 29.15
CA LEU A 489 -23.47 18.10 28.42
C LEU A 489 -24.17 17.48 27.21
N PHE A 490 -23.49 16.60 26.47
CA PHE A 490 -24.12 15.86 25.38
C PHE A 490 -25.28 14.99 25.86
N ALA A 491 -25.12 14.25 26.97
CA ALA A 491 -26.16 13.40 27.51
C ALA A 491 -27.37 14.19 28.04
N GLU A 492 -27.15 15.38 28.62
CA GLU A 492 -28.21 16.31 29.03
C GLU A 492 -29.00 16.83 27.83
N GLU A 493 -28.29 17.30 26.80
CA GLU A 493 -28.90 17.90 25.61
C GLU A 493 -29.53 16.84 24.69
N LEU A 494 -29.06 15.60 24.72
CA LEU A 494 -29.72 14.48 24.06
C LEU A 494 -31.10 14.20 24.68
N ARG A 495 -31.21 14.27 26.02
CA ARG A 495 -32.51 14.15 26.72
C ARG A 495 -33.42 15.36 26.49
N ALA A 496 -32.83 16.55 26.36
CA ALA A 496 -33.57 17.78 26.08
C ALA A 496 -33.97 17.95 24.59
N GLY A 497 -33.46 17.09 23.70
CA GLY A 497 -33.69 17.19 22.25
C GLY A 497 -32.85 18.26 21.52
N GLY A 498 -31.79 18.77 22.16
CA GLY A 498 -30.85 19.76 21.62
C GLY A 498 -29.60 19.17 20.96
N ALA A 499 -29.34 17.87 21.12
CA ALA A 499 -28.15 17.18 20.57
C ALA A 499 -28.40 16.45 19.24
N GLY A 500 -29.39 16.87 18.46
CA GLY A 500 -29.71 16.31 17.14
C GLY A 500 -31.02 15.49 17.08
N GLY A 501 -31.28 14.84 15.95
CA GLY A 501 -32.48 14.04 15.67
C GLY A 501 -32.69 13.80 14.17
N ALA A 502 -33.92 13.57 13.71
CA ALA A 502 -34.20 13.38 12.28
C ALA A 502 -33.83 14.61 11.43
N CYS A 503 -33.08 14.44 10.34
CA CYS A 503 -32.63 15.51 9.45
C CYS A 503 -33.79 16.37 8.94
N ALA A 504 -34.95 15.77 8.67
CA ALA A 504 -36.17 16.46 8.23
C ALA A 504 -36.63 17.58 9.20
N THR A 505 -36.40 17.43 10.50
CA THR A 505 -36.84 18.39 11.52
C THR A 505 -35.70 19.26 12.06
N ALA A 506 -34.53 19.27 11.39
CA ALA A 506 -33.34 19.99 11.87
C ALA A 506 -33.60 21.49 12.08
N ALA A 507 -34.34 22.14 11.17
CA ALA A 507 -34.68 23.56 11.25
C ALA A 507 -35.46 23.93 12.52
N HIS A 508 -36.30 23.03 13.03
CA HIS A 508 -37.07 23.27 14.26
C HIS A 508 -36.20 23.22 15.52
N ARG A 509 -35.10 22.45 15.48
CA ARG A 509 -34.16 22.29 16.61
C ARG A 509 -33.02 23.28 16.62
N THR A 510 -32.86 24.11 15.59
CA THR A 510 -31.76 25.08 15.48
C THR A 510 -31.63 26.00 16.70
N HIS A 511 -32.74 26.40 17.32
CA HIS A 511 -32.73 27.22 18.53
C HIS A 511 -32.20 26.48 19.77
N LEU A 512 -32.53 25.20 19.93
CA LEU A 512 -32.01 24.33 20.99
C LEU A 512 -30.53 24.04 20.77
N GLU A 513 -30.14 23.70 19.54
CA GLU A 513 -28.74 23.48 19.16
C GLU A 513 -27.87 24.73 19.38
N SER A 514 -28.40 25.92 19.09
CA SER A 514 -27.73 27.19 19.38
C SER A 514 -27.60 27.45 20.89
N GLY A 515 -28.58 27.00 21.68
CA GLY A 515 -28.52 27.02 23.14
C GLY A 515 -27.42 26.09 23.68
N TYR A 516 -27.36 24.86 23.15
CA TYR A 516 -26.30 23.89 23.47
C TYR A 516 -24.92 24.44 23.10
N GLN A 517 -24.76 25.01 21.90
CA GLN A 517 -23.50 25.61 21.48
C GLN A 517 -22.98 26.65 22.48
N LYS A 518 -23.84 27.58 22.93
CA LYS A 518 -23.45 28.60 23.92
C LYS A 518 -23.03 27.99 25.25
N LYS A 519 -23.71 26.95 25.73
CA LYS A 519 -23.33 26.22 26.95
C LYS A 519 -21.97 25.53 26.79
N ALA A 520 -21.72 24.94 25.62
CA ALA A 520 -20.45 24.29 25.31
C ALA A 520 -19.29 25.31 25.23
N GLU A 521 -19.49 26.45 24.56
CA GLU A 521 -18.51 27.55 24.51
C GLU A 521 -18.20 28.13 25.90
N GLN A 522 -19.17 28.16 26.81
CA GLN A 522 -18.95 28.58 28.20
C GLN A 522 -18.18 27.52 29.00
N ALA A 523 -18.51 26.24 28.81
CA ALA A 523 -17.84 25.14 29.49
C ALA A 523 -16.39 24.93 29.01
N LEU A 524 -16.11 25.28 27.76
CA LEU A 524 -14.80 25.19 27.11
C LEU A 524 -14.17 26.58 26.90
N ALA A 525 -14.36 27.51 27.84
CA ALA A 525 -13.87 28.88 27.68
C ALA A 525 -12.33 28.98 27.55
N GLU A 526 -11.61 28.02 28.12
CA GLU A 526 -10.13 27.93 28.11
C GLU A 526 -9.60 27.01 27.00
N ASP A 527 -10.46 26.21 26.37
CA ASP A 527 -10.12 25.18 25.37
C ASP A 527 -10.66 25.57 23.98
N THR A 528 -10.06 25.04 22.92
CA THR A 528 -10.63 25.14 21.57
C THR A 528 -11.87 24.25 21.44
N CYS A 529 -12.96 24.81 20.90
CA CYS A 529 -14.24 24.14 20.77
C CYS A 529 -14.52 23.72 19.31
N PHE A 530 -14.94 22.47 19.12
CA PHE A 530 -15.33 21.91 17.83
C PHE A 530 -16.79 21.47 17.86
N LYS A 531 -17.49 21.70 16.76
CA LYS A 531 -18.79 21.09 16.47
C LYS A 531 -18.57 19.85 15.63
N ILE A 532 -19.01 18.71 16.15
CA ILE A 532 -19.03 17.44 15.41
C ILE A 532 -20.49 17.11 15.10
N VAL A 533 -20.77 16.79 13.84
CA VAL A 533 -22.09 16.31 13.40
C VAL A 533 -21.93 14.94 12.77
N ILE A 534 -22.62 13.95 13.32
CA ILE A 534 -22.58 12.55 12.86
C ILE A 534 -23.90 12.21 12.22
N TYR A 535 -23.87 11.82 10.94
CA TYR A 535 -25.00 11.34 10.15
C TYR A 535 -25.02 9.82 10.18
N GLN A 536 -26.14 9.23 10.56
CA GLN A 536 -26.22 7.81 10.92
C GLN A 536 -26.27 6.92 9.69
N LYS A 537 -27.23 7.13 8.79
CA LYS A 537 -27.44 6.37 7.56
C LYS A 537 -26.35 6.66 6.52
N GLU A 538 -25.89 7.90 6.40
CA GLU A 538 -24.72 8.24 5.57
C GLU A 538 -23.40 7.74 6.20
N SER A 539 -23.42 7.37 7.50
CA SER A 539 -22.23 6.98 8.28
C SER A 539 -21.08 7.97 8.09
N LYS A 540 -21.37 9.25 8.31
CA LYS A 540 -20.46 10.36 8.02
C LYS A 540 -20.32 11.28 9.22
N LEU A 541 -19.10 11.67 9.51
CA LEU A 541 -18.76 12.60 10.58
C LEU A 541 -18.21 13.87 9.98
N THR A 542 -18.82 15.00 10.31
CA THR A 542 -18.35 16.33 9.89
C THR A 542 -17.83 17.10 11.08
N ILE A 543 -16.77 17.89 10.86
CA ILE A 543 -16.08 18.64 11.92
C ILE A 543 -16.03 20.11 11.52
N GLU A 544 -16.38 20.97 12.46
CA GLU A 544 -16.29 22.41 12.32
C GLU A 544 -15.58 23.02 13.54
N LEU A 545 -14.51 23.79 13.31
CA LEU A 545 -13.86 24.57 14.37
C LEU A 545 -14.71 25.81 14.67
N ILE A 546 -15.08 25.99 15.95
CA ILE A 546 -15.87 27.12 16.41
C ILE A 546 -14.94 28.23 16.88
N HIS A 547 -15.27 29.47 16.55
CA HIS A 547 -14.52 30.64 17.00
C HIS A 547 -14.68 30.81 18.51
N THR A 548 -13.64 30.51 19.28
CA THR A 548 -13.60 30.82 20.72
C THR A 548 -13.16 32.27 20.93
N LYS A 549 -13.60 32.89 22.04
CA LYS A 549 -13.34 34.32 22.33
C LYS A 549 -11.86 34.63 22.59
N SER A 550 -11.03 33.61 22.80
CA SER A 550 -9.58 33.73 23.03
C SER A 550 -8.78 34.22 21.82
N ASP A 551 -9.32 34.10 20.60
CA ASP A 551 -8.66 34.59 19.36
C ASP A 551 -8.82 36.11 19.13
N ARG A 552 -9.26 36.86 20.15
CA ARG A 552 -9.47 38.32 20.11
C ARG A 552 -8.33 39.14 20.73
N GLU A 553 -7.27 38.50 21.22
CA GLU A 553 -6.08 39.20 21.72
C GLU A 553 -5.02 39.42 20.65
#